data_AF-A0A0R2RQV7-F1
#
_entry.id   AF-A0A0R2RQV7-F1
#
_cell.length_a   1.000
_cell.length_b   1.000
_cell.length_c   1.000
_cell.angle_alpha   90.00
_cell.angle_beta   90.00
_cell.angle_gamma   90.00
#
_symmetry.space_group_name_H-M   'P 1'
#
loop_
_entity.id
_entity.type
_entity.pdbx_description
1 polymer ?
#
loop_
_entity_poly.entity_id
_entity_poly.type
_entity_poly.pdbx_seq_one_letter_code
_entity_poly.pdbx_strand_id
1 'polypeptide(L)'
;MKDKNLTNNYNVLSLEDLTIEADKLIKELENEKDLESVTDNYQKLLNLNILIEKKFQKNSKTINQKTKEKIFEITSKKNAK
;
A
#
# COMPACT_ATOMS: atom_id res chain seq x y z
N MET A 1 -21.93 1.44 16.02
CA MET A 1 -20.47 1.65 16.05
C MET A 1 -19.82 0.33 15.67
N LYS A 2 -19.53 0.12 14.37
CA LYS A 2 -18.98 -1.14 13.86
C LYS A 2 -17.52 -0.94 13.46
N ASP A 3 -16.67 -1.71 14.12
CA ASP A 3 -15.44 -2.31 13.59
C ASP A 3 -14.33 -1.39 13.07
N LYS A 4 -13.65 -0.73 14.01
CA LYS A 4 -12.27 -0.23 13.82
C LYS A 4 -11.20 -1.36 13.80
N ASN A 5 -11.59 -2.63 13.82
CA ASN A 5 -10.68 -3.76 14.03
C ASN A 5 -10.17 -4.43 12.73
N LEU A 6 -10.76 -4.16 11.55
CA LEU A 6 -10.28 -4.73 10.28
C LEU A 6 -9.00 -4.08 9.76
N THR A 7 -8.79 -2.79 10.06
CA THR A 7 -7.62 -2.03 9.57
C THR A 7 -6.31 -2.46 10.20
N ASN A 8 -6.32 -3.18 11.33
CA ASN A 8 -5.10 -3.50 12.06
C ASN A 8 -4.27 -4.63 11.43
N ASN A 9 -4.91 -5.55 10.69
CA ASN A 9 -4.21 -6.72 10.12
C ASN A 9 -3.53 -6.41 8.77
N TYR A 10 -4.02 -5.42 8.03
CA TYR A 10 -3.43 -5.04 6.74
C TYR A 10 -2.16 -4.19 6.87
N ASN A 11 -1.99 -3.49 7.99
CA ASN A 11 -0.82 -2.62 8.19
C ASN A 11 0.51 -3.37 8.27
N VAL A 12 0.49 -4.65 8.65
CA VAL A 12 1.68 -5.51 8.72
C VAL A 12 2.07 -6.12 7.37
N LEU A 13 1.16 -6.13 6.38
CA LEU A 13 1.39 -6.73 5.08
C LEU A 13 2.33 -5.90 4.21
N SER A 14 3.07 -6.56 3.30
CA SER A 14 3.89 -5.87 2.31
C SER A 14 3.02 -5.16 1.26
N LEU A 15 3.63 -4.28 0.44
CA LEU A 15 2.88 -3.64 -0.66
C LEU A 15 2.41 -4.69 -1.68
N GLU A 16 3.22 -5.72 -1.90
CA GLU A 16 2.90 -6.84 -2.79
C GLU A 16 1.71 -7.63 -2.25
N ASP A 17 1.75 -8.03 -0.98
CA ASP A 17 0.67 -8.79 -0.34
C ASP A 17 -0.67 -8.03 -0.40
N LEU A 18 -0.64 -6.72 -0.16
CA LEU A 18 -1.83 -5.87 -0.25
C LEU A 18 -2.39 -5.81 -1.67
N THR A 19 -1.50 -5.78 -2.69
CA THR A 19 -1.90 -5.73 -4.10
C THR A 19 -2.49 -7.06 -4.54
N ILE A 20 -1.88 -8.18 -4.13
CA ILE A 20 -2.41 -9.53 -4.36
C ILE A 20 -3.80 -9.68 -3.72
N GLU A 21 -4.00 -9.15 -2.52
CA GLU A 21 -5.30 -9.22 -1.84
C GLU A 21 -6.36 -8.35 -2.53
N ALA A 22 -5.99 -7.16 -3.01
CA ALA A 22 -6.88 -6.33 -3.83
C ALA A 22 -7.29 -7.05 -5.13
N ASP A 23 -6.35 -7.71 -5.81
CA ASP A 23 -6.62 -8.47 -7.04
C ASP A 23 -7.56 -9.66 -6.79
N LYS A 24 -7.45 -10.35 -5.65
CA LYS A 24 -8.40 -11.41 -5.28
C LYS A 24 -9.79 -10.84 -5.07
N LEU A 25 -9.91 -9.74 -4.34
CA LEU A 25 -11.19 -9.12 -4.02
C LEU A 25 -11.89 -8.56 -5.28
N ILE A 26 -11.12 -8.08 -6.26
CA ILE A 26 -11.66 -7.71 -7.59
C ILE A 26 -12.26 -8.93 -8.28
N LYS A 27 -11.55 -10.07 -8.30
CA LYS A 27 -12.07 -11.30 -8.91
C LYS A 27 -13.32 -11.82 -8.18
N GLU A 28 -13.39 -11.67 -6.87
CA GLU A 28 -14.60 -12.01 -6.11
C GLU A 28 -15.77 -11.13 -6.56
N LEU A 29 -15.57 -9.81 -6.57
CA LEU A 29 -16.58 -8.83 -7.01
C LEU A 29 -17.08 -9.06 -8.45
N GLU A 30 -16.21 -9.48 -9.38
CA GLU A 30 -16.59 -9.77 -10.76
C GLU A 30 -17.53 -10.98 -10.88
N ASN A 31 -17.47 -11.92 -9.93
CA ASN A 31 -18.26 -13.15 -9.96
C ASN A 31 -19.48 -13.11 -9.02
N GLU A 32 -19.60 -12.06 -8.21
CA GLU A 32 -20.59 -11.99 -7.14
C GLU A 32 -21.89 -11.32 -7.60
N LYS A 33 -23.03 -11.94 -7.25
CA LYS A 33 -24.37 -11.50 -7.68
C LYS A 33 -25.20 -10.90 -6.56
N ASP A 34 -24.76 -11.06 -5.31
CA ASP A 34 -25.46 -10.54 -4.13
C ASP A 34 -25.08 -9.08 -3.88
N LEU A 35 -26.07 -8.20 -3.84
CA LEU A 35 -25.84 -6.75 -3.73
C LEU A 35 -25.24 -6.33 -2.37
N GLU A 36 -25.59 -7.04 -1.30
CA GLU A 36 -25.11 -6.71 0.05
C GLU A 36 -23.64 -7.11 0.20
N SER A 37 -23.27 -8.31 -0.26
CA SER A 37 -21.86 -8.75 -0.26
C SER A 37 -20.98 -7.92 -1.22
N VAL A 38 -21.50 -7.54 -2.39
CA VAL A 38 -20.81 -6.63 -3.31
C VAL A 38 -20.52 -5.27 -2.66
N THR A 39 -21.47 -4.73 -1.89
CA THR A 39 -21.30 -3.44 -1.22
C THR A 39 -20.19 -3.51 -0.16
N ASP A 40 -20.19 -4.56 0.66
CA ASP A 40 -19.16 -4.77 1.69
C ASP A 40 -17.78 -5.03 1.08
N ASN A 41 -17.70 -5.85 0.04
CA ASN A 41 -16.45 -6.16 -0.66
C ASN A 41 -15.90 -4.94 -1.41
N TYR A 42 -16.76 -4.11 -1.98
CA TYR A 42 -16.35 -2.83 -2.57
C TYR A 42 -15.76 -1.88 -1.53
N GLN A 43 -16.39 -1.76 -0.35
CA GLN A 43 -15.89 -0.93 0.74
C GLN A 43 -14.52 -1.42 1.24
N LYS A 44 -14.31 -2.75 1.33
CA LYS A 44 -13.01 -3.35 1.66
C LYS A 44 -11.96 -3.03 0.60
N LEU A 45 -12.30 -3.16 -0.69
CA LEU A 45 -11.40 -2.85 -1.80
C LEU A 45 -10.95 -1.39 -1.79
N LEU A 46 -11.88 -0.47 -1.53
CA LEU A 46 -11.57 0.96 -1.41
C LEU A 46 -10.55 1.22 -0.29
N ASN A 47 -10.76 0.60 0.89
CA ASN A 47 -9.84 0.74 2.00
C ASN A 47 -8.46 0.14 1.72
N LEU A 48 -8.41 -1.02 1.06
CA LEU A 48 -7.17 -1.66 0.60
C LEU A 48 -6.40 -0.75 -0.37
N ASN A 49 -7.08 -0.18 -1.37
CA ASN A 49 -6.46 0.74 -2.33
C ASN A 49 -5.88 1.98 -1.66
N ILE A 50 -6.59 2.59 -0.71
CA ILE A 50 -6.08 3.73 0.07
C ILE A 50 -4.80 3.34 0.84
N LEU A 51 -4.74 2.13 1.40
CA LEU A 51 -3.56 1.66 2.12
C LEU A 51 -2.38 1.39 1.17
N ILE A 52 -2.62 0.77 0.02
CA ILE A 52 -1.63 0.53 -1.05
C ILE A 52 -1.02 1.86 -1.48
N GLU A 53 -1.84 2.87 -1.79
CA GLU A 53 -1.39 4.20 -2.20
C GLU A 53 -0.47 4.83 -1.14
N LYS A 54 -0.91 4.84 0.12
CA LYS A 54 -0.12 5.39 1.24
C LYS A 54 1.22 4.68 1.38
N LYS A 55 1.24 3.34 1.28
CA LYS A 55 2.46 2.54 1.44
C LYS A 55 3.42 2.73 0.26
N PHE A 56 2.91 2.77 -0.96
CA PHE A 56 3.68 3.10 -2.16
C PHE A 56 4.32 4.49 -2.05
N GLN A 57 3.53 5.51 -1.66
CA GLN A 57 4.03 6.87 -1.48
C GLN A 57 5.14 6.94 -0.44
N LYS A 58 4.98 6.26 0.71
CA LYS A 58 6.01 6.19 1.76
C LYS A 58 7.29 5.53 1.24
N ASN A 59 7.17 4.38 0.59
CA ASN A 59 8.32 3.65 0.04
C ASN A 59 9.08 4.51 -0.99
N SER A 60 8.36 5.16 -1.91
CA SER A 60 8.94 6.07 -2.91
C SER A 60 9.70 7.23 -2.26
N LYS A 61 9.11 7.89 -1.25
CA LYS A 61 9.78 8.94 -0.46
C LYS A 61 11.06 8.43 0.20
N THR A 62 11.03 7.26 0.82
CA THR A 62 12.21 6.65 1.45
C THR A 62 13.32 6.34 0.45
N ILE A 63 12.99 5.81 -0.74
CA ILE A 63 13.96 5.52 -1.80
C ILE A 63 14.61 6.83 -2.29
N ASN A 64 13.81 7.87 -2.52
CA ASN A 64 14.30 9.18 -2.95
C ASN A 64 15.28 9.77 -1.92
N GLN A 65 14.89 9.76 -0.64
CA GLN A 65 15.72 10.23 0.46
C GLN A 65 17.07 9.49 0.53
N LYS A 66 17.05 8.15 0.56
CA LYS A 66 18.27 7.33 0.59
C LYS A 66 19.16 7.56 -0.63
N THR A 67 18.57 7.77 -1.80
CA THR A 67 19.32 8.07 -3.02
C THR A 67 20.04 9.41 -2.91
N LYS A 68 19.35 10.46 -2.44
CA LYS A 68 19.95 11.78 -2.20
C LYS A 68 21.09 11.71 -1.19
N GLU A 69 20.91 10.99 -0.09
CA GLU A 69 21.93 10.79 0.94
C GLU A 69 23.19 10.13 0.35
N LYS A 70 23.03 9.05 -0.43
CA LYS A 70 24.15 8.39 -1.12
C LYS A 70 24.87 9.31 -2.10
N ILE A 71 24.14 10.09 -2.89
CA ILE A 71 24.74 11.06 -3.82
C ILE A 71 25.55 12.11 -3.05
N PHE A 72 25.01 12.61 -1.94
CA PHE A 72 25.70 13.56 -1.08
C PHE A 72 26.98 12.96 -0.49
N GLU A 73 26.93 11.74 0.05
CA GLU A 73 28.11 11.03 0.57
C GLU A 73 29.21 10.88 -0.48
N ILE A 74 28.85 10.48 -1.71
CA ILE A 74 29.80 10.34 -2.82
C ILE A 74 30.42 11.69 -3.18
N THR A 75 29.61 12.74 -3.26
CA THR A 75 30.06 14.09 -3.67
C THR A 75 30.94 14.74 -2.60
N SER A 76 30.56 14.64 -1.33
CA SER A 76 31.33 15.15 -0.20
C SER A 76 32.68 14.44 -0.05
N LYS A 77 32.74 13.12 -0.29
CA LYS A 77 34.03 12.38 -0.33
C LYS A 77 34.93 12.81 -1.48
N LYS A 78 34.36 13.15 -2.65
CA LYS A 78 35.14 13.65 -3.80
C LYS A 78 35.69 15.05 -3.59
N ASN A 79 34.97 15.89 -2.83
CA ASN A 79 35.36 17.27 -2.53
C ASN A 79 36.28 17.40 -1.31
N ALA A 80 36.63 16.30 -0.62
CA ALA A 80 37.57 16.28 0.49
C ALA A 80 39.05 16.27 0.04
N LYS A 81 39.35 16.88 -1.11
CA LYS A 81 40.71 17.08 -1.65
C LYS A 81 41.17 18.50 -1.43
#